data_AF-A0A371IPF6-F1
#
_entry.id   AF-A0A371IPF6-F1
#
_cell.length_a   1.000
_cell.length_b   1.000
_cell.length_c   1.000
_cell.angle_alpha   90.00
_cell.angle_beta   90.00
_cell.angle_gamma   90.00
#
_symmetry.space_group_name_H-M   'P 1'
#
loop_
_entity.id
_entity.type
_entity.pdbx_description
1 polymer ?
#
loop_
_entity_poly.entity_id
_entity_poly.type
_entity_poly.pdbx_seq_one_letter_code
_entity_poly.pdbx_strand_id
1 'polypeptide(L)' 'MKRVLIVDDAAFMRMSIKNMLSNYDFEIVGEAEN' A
#
# COMPACT_ATOMS: atom_id res chain seq x y z
N MET A 1 -14.45 -6.50 3.03
CA MET A 1 -13.03 -6.11 3.08
C MET A 1 -12.72 -5.25 1.86
N LYS A 2 -12.15 -4.06 2.04
CA LYS A 2 -11.79 -3.19 0.90
C LYS A 2 -10.37 -3.56 0.45
N ARG A 3 -10.18 -3.75 -0.86
CA ARG A 3 -8.91 -4.17 -1.47
C ARG A 3 -8.17 -2.95 -2.02
N VAL A 4 -6.87 -2.85 -1.76
CA VAL A 4 -6.03 -1.70 -2.13
C VAL A 4 -4.75 -2.15 -2.82
N LEU A 5 -4.44 -1.55 -3.98
CA LEU A 5 -3.15 -1.64 -4.66
C LEU A 5 -2.39 -0.33 -4.40
N ILE A 6 -1.14 -0.44 -3.93
CA ILE A 6 -0.29 0.73 -3.68
C ILE A 6 0.59 0.94 -4.91
N VAL A 7 0.55 2.13 -5.51
CA VAL A 7 1.35 2.48 -6.70
C VAL A 7 2.14 3.76 -6.44
N ASP A 8 3.47 3.71 -6.52
CA ASP A 8 4.37 4.86 -6.37
C ASP A 8 5.78 4.52 -6.90
N ASP A 9 6.50 5.50 -7.46
CA ASP A 9 7.84 5.33 -8.05
C ASP A 9 8.91 5.06 -6.98
N ALA A 10 8.70 5.54 -5.75
CA ALA A 10 9.66 5.43 -4.65
C ALA A 10 9.32 4.25 -3.72
N ALA A 11 10.28 3.32 -3.57
CA ALA A 11 10.11 2.16 -2.68
C ALA A 11 9.84 2.55 -1.21
N PHE A 12 10.40 3.67 -0.72
CA PHE A 12 10.16 4.13 0.64
C PHE A 12 8.72 4.65 0.85
N MET A 13 8.10 5.21 -0.19
CA MET A 13 6.72 5.70 -0.14
C MET A 13 5.75 4.54 -0.06
N ARG A 14 5.94 3.48 -0.87
CA ARG A 14 5.11 2.28 -0.81
C ARG A 14 5.14 1.62 0.58
N MET A 15 6.33 1.52 1.18
CA MET A 15 6.50 1.03 2.55
C MET A 15 5.78 1.91 3.59
N SER A 16 5.89 3.24 3.46
CA SER A 16 5.25 4.19 4.38
C SER A 16 3.72 4.10 4.30
N ILE A 17 3.16 4.07 3.09
CA ILE A 17 1.71 3.94 2.86
C ILE A 17 1.20 2.59 3.38
N LYS A 18 1.93 1.50 3.12
CA LYS A 18 1.61 0.17 3.64
C LYS A 18 1.48 0.19 5.16
N ASN A 19 2.46 0.76 5.87
CA ASN A 19 2.44 0.86 7.32
C ASN A 19 1.28 1.71 7.85
N MET A 20 0.91 2.79 7.15
CA MET A 20 -0.26 3.60 7.50
C MET A 20 -1.56 2.79 7.37
N LEU A 21 -1.68 1.99 6.30
CA LEU A 21 -2.88 1.20 6.01
C LEU A 21 -2.99 -0.08 6.85
N SER A 22 -1.88 -0.61 7.38
CA SER A 22 -1.87 -1.82 8.24
C SER A 22 -2.71 -1.71 9.51
N ASN A 23 -3.02 -0.50 9.98
CA ASN A 23 -3.84 -0.26 11.18
C ASN A 23 -5.36 -0.21 10.89
N TYR A 24 -5.77 -0.46 9.65
CA TYR A 24 -7.16 -0.37 9.21
C TYR A 24 -7.59 -1.68 8.52
N ASP A 25 -8.90 -1.86 8.32
CA ASP A 25 -9.49 -3.05 7.69
C ASP A 25 -9.35 -3.06 6.14
N PHE A 26 -8.12 -2.90 5.65
CA PHE A 26 -7.77 -3.01 4.23
C PHE A 26 -6.98 -4.29 3.94
N GLU A 27 -7.29 -4.90 2.80
CA GLU A 27 -6.48 -5.96 2.21
C GLU A 27 -5.54 -5.34 1.18
N ILE A 28 -4.24 -5.36 1.46
CA ILE A 28 -3.22 -4.90 0.53
C ILE A 28 -2.94 -6.03 -0.45
N VAL A 29 -3.34 -5.85 -1.71
CA VAL A 29 -3.27 -6.91 -2.73
C VAL A 29 -1.94 -6.91 -3.52
N GLY A 30 -1.13 -5.86 -3.35
CA GLY A 30 0.17 -5.73 -4.01
C GLY A 30 0.71 -4.31 -3.94
N GLU A 31 1.90 -4.16 -4.51
CA GLU A 31 2.61 -2.91 -4.71
C GLU A 31 3.07 -2.85 -6.16
N ALA A 32 3.02 -1.67 -6.79
CA ALA A 32 3.54 -1.44 -8.13
C ALA A 32 4.34 -0.13 -8.18
N GLU A 33 5.29 -0.07 -9.11
CA GLU A 33 5.93 1.18 -9.53
C GLU A 33 5.04 1.86 -10.59
N ASN A 34 5.03 3.19 -10.64
CA ASN A 34 4.36 3.91 -11.73
C ASN A 34 5.35 4.26 -12.86
#